data_AF-A0A2W4VSN5-F1
#
_entry.id   AF-A0A2W4VSN5-F1
#
_cell.length_a   1.000
_cell.length_b   1.000
_cell.length_c   1.000
_cell.angle_alpha   90.00
_cell.angle_beta   90.00
_cell.angle_gamma   90.00
#
_symmetry.space_group_name_H-M   'P 1'
#
loop_
_entity.id
_entity.type
_entity.pdbx_description
1 polymer ?
#
loop_
_entity_poly.entity_id
_entity_poly.type
_entity_poly.pdbx_seq_one_letter_code
_entity_poly.pdbx_strand_id
1 'polypeptide(L)' 'MRNLVLISTLGLLAACASSGTVNSYSAQYDALVASCRDRGGILSPTGSESGRPQNDYVCRITGQASGRIGN' A
#
# COMPACT_ATOMS: atom_id res chain seq x y z
N MET A 1 24.77 -17.81 45.40
CA MET A 1 23.35 -18.20 45.31
C MET A 1 22.79 -17.59 44.03
N ARG A 2 22.73 -18.40 42.97
CA ARG A 2 22.37 -17.99 41.61
C ARG A 2 20.86 -18.20 41.46
N ASN A 3 20.07 -17.13 41.61
CA ASN A 3 18.62 -17.22 41.54
C ASN A 3 18.18 -17.38 40.08
N LEU A 4 17.46 -18.46 39.84
CA LEU A 4 17.06 -18.97 38.53
C LEU A 4 15.85 -18.16 37.98
N VAL A 5 15.98 -17.73 36.72
CA VAL A 5 14.96 -17.71 35.66
C VAL A 5 13.66 -16.94 35.94
N LEU A 6 13.61 -15.70 35.42
CA LEU A 6 12.35 -15.02 35.08
C LEU A 6 11.77 -15.62 33.80
N ILE A 7 10.64 -16.31 33.96
CA ILE A 7 9.76 -16.75 32.89
C ILE A 7 9.19 -15.48 32.22
N SER A 8 9.76 -15.09 31.09
CA SER A 8 9.28 -13.97 30.28
C SER A 8 8.38 -14.54 29.19
N THR A 9 7.07 -14.35 29.37
CA THR A 9 5.99 -14.79 28.49
C THR A 9 6.21 -14.35 27.05
N LEU A 10 6.16 -15.32 26.14
CA LEU A 10 5.95 -15.14 24.71
C LEU A 10 4.78 -14.20 24.43
N GLY A 11 4.98 -13.32 23.46
CA GLY A 11 3.90 -12.76 22.66
C GLY A 11 3.39 -11.41 23.15
N LEU A 12 3.84 -10.36 22.48
CA LEU A 12 2.94 -9.59 21.61
C LEU A 12 3.83 -8.70 20.75
N LEU A 13 3.74 -8.93 19.45
CA LEU A 13 4.28 -8.09 18.40
C LEU A 13 3.75 -6.66 18.59
N ALA A 14 4.43 -5.85 19.41
CA ALA A 14 4.34 -4.40 19.33
C ALA A 14 5.11 -3.91 18.10
N ALA A 15 4.80 -4.49 16.94
CA ALA A 15 4.65 -3.66 15.75
C ALA A 15 3.44 -2.78 16.05
N CYS A 16 3.67 -1.72 16.83
CA CYS A 16 2.77 -0.58 16.90
C CYS A 16 2.83 0.01 15.49
N ALA A 17 1.98 -0.57 14.65
CA ALA A 17 1.82 -0.30 13.25
C ALA A 17 1.48 1.17 13.11
N SER A 18 2.48 1.95 12.70
CA SER A 18 2.32 2.97 11.66
C SER A 18 1.19 3.99 11.83
N SER A 19 0.78 4.31 13.06
CA SER A 19 -0.26 5.31 13.37
C SER A 19 0.15 6.77 13.06
N GLY A 20 1.26 6.98 12.35
CA GLY A 20 1.71 8.27 11.82
C GLY A 20 1.68 8.37 10.29
N THR A 21 1.43 7.27 9.57
CA THR A 21 1.49 7.25 8.09
C THR A 21 0.14 7.52 7.43
N VAL A 22 -0.97 7.48 8.17
CA VAL A 22 -2.33 7.60 7.59
C VAL A 22 -2.51 8.93 6.85
N ASN A 23 -2.01 10.04 7.40
CA ASN A 23 -2.13 11.35 6.76
C ASN A 23 -1.35 11.43 5.44
N SER A 24 -0.12 10.91 5.42
CA SER A 24 0.72 10.88 4.21
C SER A 24 0.24 9.84 3.20
N TYR A 25 -0.40 8.76 3.65
CA TYR A 25 -0.99 7.75 2.76
C TYR A 25 -2.17 8.35 1.99
N SER A 26 -3.10 9.00 2.67
CA SER A 26 -4.24 9.67 2.03
C SER A 26 -3.81 10.76 1.06
N ALA A 27 -2.84 11.60 1.43
CA ALA A 27 -2.31 12.64 0.55
C ALA A 27 -1.65 12.05 -0.72
N GLN A 28 -0.86 10.98 -0.57
CA GLN A 28 -0.25 10.31 -1.72
C GLN A 28 -1.27 9.56 -2.58
N TYR A 29 -2.30 8.99 -1.97
CA TYR A 29 -3.41 8.37 -2.68
C TYR A 29 -4.16 9.40 -3.53
N ASP A 30 -4.49 10.57 -2.97
CA ASP A 30 -5.20 11.63 -3.69
C ASP A 30 -4.38 12.18 -4.88
N ALA A 31 -3.08 12.43 -4.67
CA ALA A 31 -2.16 12.82 -5.73
C ALA A 31 -2.07 11.77 -6.85
N LEU A 32 -2.09 10.48 -6.49
CA LEU A 32 -2.08 9.37 -7.44
C LEU A 32 -3.39 9.29 -8.23
N VAL A 33 -4.54 9.51 -7.56
CA VAL A 33 -5.86 9.57 -8.19
C VAL A 33 -5.93 10.72 -9.19
N ALA A 34 -5.49 11.92 -8.78
CA ALA A 34 -5.47 13.10 -9.65
C ALA A 34 -4.61 12.85 -10.90
N SER A 35 -3.39 12.35 -10.72
CA SER A 35 -2.48 12.00 -11.81
C SER A 35 -3.06 10.92 -12.73
N CYS A 36 -3.79 9.94 -12.18
CA CYS A 36 -4.39 8.90 -12.99
C CYS A 36 -5.60 9.40 -13.79
N ARG A 37 -6.42 10.28 -13.18
CA ARG A 37 -7.55 10.92 -13.85
C ARG A 37 -7.12 11.88 -14.95
N ASP A 38 -6.06 12.64 -14.73
CA ASP A 38 -5.44 13.51 -15.75
C ASP A 38 -5.06 12.72 -17.02
N ARG A 39 -4.55 11.50 -16.83
CA ARG A 39 -4.20 10.56 -17.91
C ARG A 39 -5.41 9.87 -18.54
N GLY A 40 -6.64 10.19 -18.12
CA GLY A 40 -7.87 9.54 -18.59
C GLY A 40 -8.04 8.09 -18.12
N GLY A 41 -7.42 7.75 -16.98
CA GLY A 41 -7.49 6.42 -16.38
C GLY A 41 -8.32 6.36 -15.10
N ILE A 42 -8.43 5.14 -14.60
CA ILE A 42 -9.08 4.80 -13.34
C ILE A 42 -8.07 4.07 -12.47
N LEU A 43 -7.96 4.49 -11.22
CA LEU A 43 -7.11 3.83 -10.25
C LEU A 43 -7.68 2.45 -9.90
N SER A 44 -6.86 1.40 -10.02
CA SER A 44 -7.26 0.01 -9.75
C SER A 44 -6.35 -0.61 -8.69
N PRO A 45 -6.90 -1.32 -7.70
CA PRO A 45 -6.08 -2.04 -6.72
C PRO A 45 -5.32 -3.19 -7.38
N THR A 46 -4.07 -3.40 -6.99
CA THR A 46 -3.24 -4.54 -7.43
C THR A 46 -3.36 -5.76 -6.52
N GLY A 47 -3.98 -5.59 -5.34
CA GLY A 47 -3.98 -6.61 -4.28
C GLY A 47 -2.68 -6.65 -3.48
N SER A 48 -1.78 -5.67 -3.65
CA SER A 48 -0.61 -5.50 -2.79
C SER A 48 -0.98 -4.68 -1.56
N GLU A 49 -0.48 -5.09 -0.39
CA GLU A 49 -0.66 -4.38 0.88
C GLU A 49 0.72 -3.99 1.45
N SER A 50 1.43 -3.14 0.70
CA SER A 50 2.74 -2.62 1.10
C SER A 50 2.63 -1.41 2.02
N GLY A 51 1.42 -0.84 2.18
CA GLY A 51 1.21 0.42 2.91
C GLY A 51 1.71 1.64 2.15
N ARG A 52 1.90 1.54 0.83
CA ARG A 52 2.28 2.65 -0.06
C ARG A 52 1.32 2.66 -1.25
N PRO A 53 0.50 3.71 -1.42
CA PRO A 53 -0.58 3.70 -2.41
C PRO A 53 -0.05 3.56 -3.85
N GLN A 54 1.18 4.02 -4.11
CA GLN A 54 1.88 3.90 -5.40
C GLN A 54 2.21 2.45 -5.78
N ASN A 55 2.31 1.55 -4.80
CA ASN A 55 2.58 0.12 -5.01
C ASN A 55 1.28 -0.70 -4.93
N ASP A 56 0.36 -0.27 -4.09
CA ASP A 56 -0.92 -0.94 -3.83
C ASP A 56 -1.95 -0.68 -4.95
N TYR A 57 -1.75 0.38 -5.74
CA TYR A 57 -2.65 0.79 -6.82
C TYR A 57 -1.89 1.08 -8.12
N VAL A 58 -2.54 0.75 -9.23
CA VAL A 58 -2.06 1.06 -10.59
C VAL A 58 -3.08 1.91 -11.33
N CYS A 59 -2.59 2.80 -12.19
CA CYS A 59 -3.45 3.56 -13.08
C CYS A 59 -3.80 2.73 -14.31
N ARG A 60 -5.08 2.38 -14.47
CA ARG A 60 -5.59 1.64 -15.63
C ARG A 60 -6.27 2.61 -16.58
N ILE A 61 -5.67 2.86 -17.74
CA ILE A 61 -6.24 3.76 -18.75
C ILE A 61 -7.44 3.08 -19.41
N THR A 62 -8.65 3.58 -19.18
CA THR A 62 -9.89 2.98 -19.72
C THR A 62 -10.23 3.41 -21.14
N GLY A 63 -9.39 4.24 -21.77
CA GLY A 63 -9.54 4.70 -23.16
C GLY A 63 -8.76 3.92 -24.21
N GLN A 64 -7.80 3.08 -23.79
CA GLN A 64 -7.08 2.18 -24.69
C GLN A 64 -7.35 0.77 -24.19
N ALA A 65 -8.39 0.13 -24.73
CA ALA A 65 -8.38 -1.33 -24.79
C ALA A 65 -7.03 -1.67 -25.43
N SER A 66 -6.11 -2.22 -24.64
CA SER A 66 -4.82 -2.66 -25.13
C SER A 66 -5.09 -3.60 -26.29
N GLY A 67 -4.97 -3.06 -27.50
CA GLY A 67 -4.90 -3.82 -28.71
C GLY A 67 -3.66 -4.67 -28.59
N ARG A 68 -3.82 -5.88 -28.03
CA ARG A 68 -2.97 -7.01 -28.40
C ARG A 68 -3.32 -7.34 -29.86
N ILE A 69 -2.83 -6.51 -30.76
CA ILE A 69 -2.56 -6.86 -32.16
C ILE A 69 -1.11 -6.50 -32.43
N GLY A 70 -0.29 -7.52 -32.70
CA GLY A 70 1.06 -7.34 -33.25
C GLY A 70 2.19 -8.01 -32.46
N ASN A 71 2.29 -9.33 -32.51
CA ASN A 71 3.36 -10.06 -33.22
C ASN A 71 3.10 -11.56 -33.15
#